data_AF-A0A7S3NEM8-F1
#
_entry.id   AF-A0A7S3NEM8-F1
#
_cell.length_a   1.000
_cell.length_b   1.000
_cell.length_c   1.000
_cell.angle_alpha   90.00
_cell.angle_beta   90.00
_cell.angle_gamma   90.00
#
_symmetry.space_group_name_H-M   'P 1'
#
loop_
_entity.id
_entity.type
_entity.pdbx_description
1 polymer ?
#
loop_
_entity_poly.entity_id
_entity_poly.type
_entity_poly.pdbx_seq_one_letter_code
_entity_poly.pdbx_strand_id
1 'polypeptide(L)'
;SPPLCVAYALAGTIDIDFSTDPIGKDSNGKDVFLKDIWPSRKEVIETVHKCVKSEMFQSNYANITKGNEDWQNLSAPSGKTYEWSDSTYIHKPPFFDGMKSTLDPINDIEGAYCLLNLGDSITTDHISPAGKIAKNSPAA
;
A
#
# COMPACT_ATOMS: atom_id res chain seq x y z
N SER A 1 4.59 -7.11 -13.96
CA SER A 1 4.33 -8.41 -13.27
C SER A 1 5.48 -8.70 -12.34
N PRO A 2 5.31 -9.50 -11.26
CA PRO A 2 6.40 -9.78 -10.31
C PRO A 2 7.68 -10.36 -10.95
N PRO A 3 7.62 -11.30 -11.91
CA PRO A 3 8.84 -11.81 -12.57
C PRO A 3 9.58 -10.76 -13.40
N LEU A 4 8.87 -9.80 -14.02
CA LEU A 4 9.53 -8.68 -14.72
C LEU A 4 10.25 -7.73 -13.76
N CYS A 5 9.73 -7.53 -12.54
CA CYS A 5 10.45 -6.75 -11.53
C CYS A 5 11.80 -7.39 -11.20
N VAL A 6 11.85 -8.72 -11.08
CA VAL A 6 13.11 -9.47 -10.88
C VAL A 6 14.02 -9.36 -12.11
N ALA A 7 13.48 -9.51 -13.32
CA ALA A 7 14.26 -9.40 -14.55
C ALA A 7 14.96 -8.04 -14.68
N TYR A 8 14.23 -6.94 -14.47
CA TYR A 8 14.83 -5.59 -14.49
C TYR A 8 15.81 -5.35 -13.34
N ALA A 9 15.55 -5.92 -12.15
CA ALA A 9 16.50 -5.85 -11.04
C ALA A 9 17.82 -6.58 -11.35
N LEU A 10 17.75 -7.73 -12.04
CA LEU A 10 18.93 -8.46 -12.50
C LEU A 10 19.67 -7.72 -13.61
N ALA A 11 18.94 -7.12 -14.56
CA ALA A 11 19.54 -6.32 -15.63
C ALA A 11 20.15 -5.01 -15.11
N GLY A 12 19.66 -4.50 -13.98
CA GLY A 12 20.12 -3.23 -13.38
C GLY A 12 19.71 -1.98 -14.17
N THR A 13 18.94 -2.14 -15.24
CA THR A 13 18.45 -1.07 -16.10
C THR A 13 17.11 -1.47 -16.71
N ILE A 14 16.30 -0.47 -17.06
CA ILE A 14 15.10 -0.65 -17.89
C ILE A 14 15.39 -0.42 -19.38
N ASP A 15 16.54 0.19 -19.70
CA ASP A 15 17.03 0.41 -21.05
C ASP A 15 17.76 -0.86 -21.53
N ILE A 16 16.99 -1.89 -21.83
CA ILE A 16 17.46 -3.21 -22.27
C ILE A 16 16.46 -3.82 -23.25
N ASP A 17 16.94 -4.37 -24.36
CA ASP A 17 16.15 -5.22 -25.24
C ASP A 17 16.35 -6.68 -24.86
N PHE A 18 15.44 -7.25 -24.06
CA PHE A 18 15.52 -8.65 -23.64
C PHE A 18 15.49 -9.69 -24.80
N SER A 19 15.18 -9.27 -26.03
CA SER A 19 15.22 -10.16 -27.19
C SER A 19 16.63 -10.33 -27.75
N THR A 20 17.50 -9.32 -27.58
CA THR A 20 18.86 -9.27 -28.15
C THR A 20 19.97 -9.13 -27.12
N ASP A 21 19.66 -8.63 -25.93
CA ASP A 21 20.64 -8.31 -24.90
C ASP A 21 20.65 -9.37 -23.79
N PRO A 22 21.83 -9.81 -23.34
CA PRO A 22 21.94 -10.68 -22.18
C PRO A 22 21.71 -9.90 -20.88
N ILE A 23 21.11 -10.55 -19.90
CA ILE A 23 20.90 -10.01 -18.54
C ILE A 23 22.19 -10.07 -17.72
N GLY A 24 23.07 -11.01 -18.06
CA GLY A 24 24.35 -11.18 -17.39
C GLY A 24 25.13 -12.34 -17.97
N LYS A 25 26.17 -12.75 -17.25
CA LYS A 25 27.00 -13.90 -17.61
C LYS A 25 26.91 -14.98 -16.54
N ASP A 26 26.92 -16.24 -16.97
CA ASP A 26 27.04 -17.37 -16.05
C ASP A 26 28.46 -17.48 -15.47
N SER A 27 28.68 -18.47 -14.61
CA SER A 27 29.98 -18.73 -13.98
C SER A 27 31.10 -19.09 -14.97
N ASN A 28 30.75 -19.48 -16.20
CA ASN A 28 31.68 -19.81 -17.28
C ASN A 28 31.91 -18.64 -18.23
N GLY A 29 31.28 -17.48 -17.97
CA GLY A 29 31.36 -16.29 -18.81
C GLY A 29 30.45 -16.32 -20.03
N LYS A 30 29.50 -17.27 -20.12
CA LYS A 30 28.52 -17.34 -21.20
C LYS A 30 27.38 -16.37 -20.95
N ASP A 31 26.95 -15.69 -22.01
CA ASP A 31 25.80 -14.79 -21.99
C ASP A 31 24.51 -15.54 -21.65
N VAL A 32 23.75 -14.98 -20.70
CA VAL A 32 22.45 -15.48 -20.24
C VAL A 32 21.37 -14.47 -20.59
N PHE A 33 20.37 -14.91 -21.34
CA PHE A 33 19.24 -14.09 -21.80
C PHE A 33 18.01 -14.30 -20.92
N LEU A 34 17.03 -13.39 -21.00
CA LEU A 34 15.77 -13.53 -20.25
C LEU A 34 15.08 -14.87 -20.54
N LYS A 35 15.04 -15.26 -21.81
CA LYS A 35 14.44 -16.51 -22.27
C LYS A 35 15.06 -17.77 -21.64
N ASP A 36 16.33 -17.70 -21.21
CA ASP A 36 17.04 -18.84 -20.64
C ASP A 36 16.61 -19.12 -19.18
N ILE A 37 16.06 -18.10 -18.51
CA ILE A 37 15.67 -18.16 -17.09
C ILE A 37 14.16 -17.95 -16.89
N TRP A 38 13.42 -17.60 -17.93
CA TRP A 38 12.00 -17.33 -17.83
C TRP A 38 11.20 -18.64 -17.71
N PRO A 39 10.46 -18.86 -16.60
CA PRO A 39 9.74 -20.11 -16.43
C PRO A 39 8.58 -20.20 -17.41
N SER A 40 8.39 -21.38 -17.99
CA SER A 40 7.24 -21.67 -18.82
C SER A 40 5.95 -21.71 -17.99
N ARG A 41 4.80 -21.46 -18.64
CA ARG A 41 3.49 -21.58 -17.99
C ARG A 41 3.28 -22.97 -17.37
N LYS A 42 3.78 -24.02 -18.03
CA LYS A 42 3.67 -25.40 -17.56
C LYS A 42 4.45 -25.60 -16.25
N GLU A 43 5.70 -25.17 -16.20
CA GLU A 43 6.54 -25.27 -14.99
C GLU A 43 5.94 -24.51 -13.80
N VAL A 44 5.37 -23.32 -14.05
CA VAL A 44 4.68 -22.54 -13.02
C VAL A 44 3.46 -23.30 -12.48
N ILE A 45 2.60 -23.84 -13.36
CA ILE A 45 1.40 -24.59 -12.95
C ILE A 45 1.78 -25.85 -12.17
N GLU A 46 2.76 -26.61 -12.67
CA GLU A 46 3.23 -27.83 -11.99
C GLU A 46 3.81 -27.52 -10.61
N THR A 47 4.59 -26.44 -10.49
CA THR A 47 5.12 -25.99 -9.20
C THR A 47 4.00 -25.58 -8.24
N VAL A 48 3.02 -24.80 -8.71
CA VAL A 48 1.86 -24.39 -7.90
C VAL A 48 1.09 -25.61 -7.41
N HIS A 49 0.80 -26.59 -8.27
CA HIS A 49 0.09 -27.80 -7.86
C HIS A 49 0.87 -28.65 -6.84
N LYS A 50 2.20 -28.66 -6.90
CA LYS A 50 3.04 -29.40 -5.95
C LYS A 50 3.17 -28.68 -4.60
N CYS A 51 3.22 -27.35 -4.62
CA CYS A 51 3.63 -26.55 -3.46
C CYS A 51 2.47 -25.88 -2.73
N VAL A 52 1.40 -25.48 -3.42
CA VAL A 52 0.28 -24.75 -2.83
C VAL A 52 -0.80 -25.73 -2.41
N LYS A 53 -0.87 -26.03 -1.10
CA LYS A 53 -1.76 -27.06 -0.54
C LYS A 53 -2.84 -26.46 0.35
N SER A 54 -3.99 -27.13 0.43
CA SER A 54 -5.14 -26.71 1.24
C SER A 54 -4.77 -26.49 2.72
N GLU A 55 -3.90 -27.33 3.26
CA GLU A 55 -3.46 -27.31 4.65
C GLU A 55 -2.72 -26.00 4.99
N MET A 56 -2.02 -25.40 4.02
CA MET A 56 -1.36 -24.10 4.21
C MET A 56 -2.38 -23.00 4.48
N PHE A 57 -3.49 -23.00 3.73
CA PHE A 57 -4.57 -22.04 3.95
C PHE A 57 -5.23 -22.29 5.31
N GLN A 58 -5.60 -23.54 5.61
CA GLN A 58 -6.22 -23.88 6.89
C GLN A 58 -5.35 -23.45 8.08
N SER A 59 -4.05 -23.73 8.04
CA SER A 59 -3.10 -23.34 9.08
C SER A 59 -2.98 -21.82 9.25
N ASN A 60 -2.89 -21.08 8.13
CA ASN A 60 -2.78 -19.62 8.17
C ASN A 60 -4.07 -18.97 8.70
N TYR A 61 -5.23 -19.40 8.22
CA TYR A 61 -6.52 -18.83 8.65
C TYR A 61 -6.90 -19.24 10.07
N ALA A 62 -6.46 -20.39 10.57
CA ALA A 62 -6.66 -20.79 11.96
C ALA A 62 -5.96 -19.86 12.97
N ASN A 63 -4.96 -19.10 12.53
CA ASN A 63 -4.15 -18.24 13.41
C ASN A 63 -4.21 -16.74 13.07
N ILE A 64 -4.92 -16.35 12.01
CA ILE A 64 -4.89 -14.96 11.50
C ILE A 64 -5.35 -13.93 12.53
N THR A 65 -6.27 -14.30 13.42
CA THR A 65 -6.81 -13.40 14.45
C THR A 65 -5.96 -13.35 15.71
N LYS A 66 -5.01 -14.28 15.90
CA LYS A 66 -4.18 -14.32 17.10
C LYS A 66 -3.15 -13.19 17.11
N GLY A 67 -2.65 -12.78 15.95
CA GLY A 67 -1.53 -11.85 15.85
C GLY A 67 -0.23 -12.43 16.46
N ASN A 68 0.82 -11.60 16.49
CA ASN A 68 2.07 -11.94 17.17
C ASN A 68 1.99 -11.64 18.69
N GLU A 69 3.07 -11.94 19.41
CA GLU A 69 3.15 -11.68 20.87
C GLU A 69 2.92 -10.20 21.20
N ASP A 70 3.49 -9.28 20.42
CA ASP A 70 3.30 -7.84 20.63
C ASP A 70 1.82 -7.45 20.53
N TRP A 71 1.11 -7.96 19.51
CA TRP A 71 -0.33 -7.72 19.34
C TRP A 71 -1.15 -8.24 20.52
N GLN A 72 -0.83 -9.44 21.01
CA GLN A 72 -1.55 -10.06 22.13
C GLN A 72 -1.28 -9.35 23.46
N ASN A 73 -0.11 -8.73 23.61
CA ASN A 73 0.28 -7.98 24.81
C ASN A 73 -0.22 -6.53 24.82
N LEU A 74 -0.87 -6.06 23.74
CA LEU A 74 -1.50 -4.74 23.73
C LEU A 74 -2.65 -4.68 24.73
N SER A 75 -2.52 -3.80 25.73
CA SER A 75 -3.62 -3.48 26.63
C SER A 75 -4.63 -2.58 25.92
N ALA A 76 -5.89 -3.02 25.83
CA ALA A 76 -6.99 -2.24 25.29
C ALA A 76 -8.02 -1.92 26.39
N PRO A 77 -8.55 -0.70 26.45
CA PRO A 77 -9.61 -0.34 27.39
C PRO A 77 -10.89 -1.14 27.09
N SER A 78 -11.67 -1.46 28.13
CA SER A 78 -12.92 -2.25 28.01
C SER A 78 -14.18 -1.40 27.81
N GLY A 79 -14.04 -0.07 27.76
CA GLY A 79 -15.14 0.87 27.60
C GLY A 79 -15.80 0.80 26.21
N LYS A 80 -17.10 1.13 26.15
CA LYS A 80 -17.84 1.25 24.87
C LYS A 80 -17.56 2.58 24.16
N THR A 81 -17.09 3.57 24.90
CA THR A 81 -16.71 4.90 24.40
C THR A 81 -15.21 5.06 24.52
N TYR A 82 -14.57 5.65 23.50
CA TYR A 82 -13.14 5.92 23.51
C TYR A 82 -12.80 7.04 24.49
N GLU A 83 -11.79 6.82 25.32
CA GLU A 83 -11.25 7.83 26.24
C GLU A 83 -10.22 8.69 25.51
N TRP A 84 -10.66 9.86 25.07
CA TRP A 84 -9.79 10.81 24.36
C TRP A 84 -8.65 11.30 25.28
N SER A 85 -7.45 11.40 24.72
CA SER A 85 -6.25 11.92 25.37
C SER A 85 -5.59 13.00 24.52
N ASP A 86 -4.59 13.68 25.08
CA ASP A 86 -3.75 14.63 24.33
C ASP A 86 -2.74 13.87 23.45
N SER A 87 -3.28 13.23 22.41
CA SER A 87 -2.55 12.38 21.48
C SER A 87 -2.31 13.10 20.16
N THR A 88 -1.11 12.94 19.62
CA THR A 88 -0.77 13.38 18.25
C THR A 88 -1.21 12.38 17.17
N TYR A 89 -1.74 11.21 17.56
CA TYR A 89 -2.17 10.15 16.63
C TYR A 89 -3.69 9.98 16.57
N ILE A 90 -4.36 9.96 17.73
CA ILE A 90 -5.81 9.74 17.82
C ILE A 90 -6.42 10.94 18.52
N HIS A 91 -7.01 11.83 17.73
CA HIS A 91 -7.64 13.06 18.21
C HIS A 91 -9.16 13.00 17.97
N LYS A 92 -9.95 13.63 18.87
CA LYS A 92 -11.40 13.75 18.69
C LYS A 92 -11.68 14.70 17.51
N PRO A 93 -12.26 14.23 16.40
CA PRO A 93 -12.51 15.12 15.27
C PRO A 93 -13.71 16.04 15.55
N PRO A 94 -13.70 17.28 15.04
CA PRO A 94 -14.73 18.29 15.34
C PRO A 94 -16.02 18.13 14.51
N PHE A 95 -16.14 17.08 13.69
CA PHE A 95 -17.22 16.95 12.70
C PHE A 95 -18.65 16.99 13.28
N PHE A 96 -18.81 16.60 14.55
CA PHE A 96 -20.10 16.55 15.24
C PHE A 96 -20.30 17.69 16.24
N ASP A 97 -19.35 18.60 16.36
CA ASP A 97 -19.46 19.72 17.28
C ASP A 97 -20.58 20.65 16.82
N GLY A 98 -21.54 20.92 17.71
CA GLY A 98 -22.73 21.72 17.38
C GLY A 98 -23.80 21.00 16.55
N MET A 99 -23.65 19.70 16.28
CA MET A 99 -24.65 18.94 15.53
C MET A 99 -25.99 18.90 16.28
N LYS A 100 -27.06 19.30 15.59
CA LYS A 100 -28.43 19.28 16.09
C LYS A 100 -29.15 17.98 15.68
N SER A 101 -30.16 17.59 16.45
CA SER A 101 -31.04 16.47 16.11
C SER A 101 -31.97 16.77 14.93
N THR A 102 -32.25 18.05 14.69
CA THR A 102 -33.06 18.55 13.57
C THR A 102 -32.17 19.26 12.56
N LEU A 103 -32.46 19.06 11.28
CA LEU A 103 -31.74 19.73 10.20
C LEU A 103 -32.09 21.22 10.15
N ASP A 104 -31.06 22.06 10.06
CA ASP A 104 -31.24 23.47 9.70
C ASP A 104 -31.50 23.59 8.19
N PRO A 105 -32.17 24.66 7.72
CA PRO A 105 -32.29 24.94 6.30
C PRO A 105 -30.93 25.11 5.63
N ILE A 106 -30.80 24.63 4.39
CA ILE A 106 -29.62 24.90 3.54
C ILE A 106 -29.69 26.36 3.10
N ASN A 107 -28.60 27.11 3.31
CA ASN A 107 -28.47 28.51 2.91
C ASN A 107 -27.48 28.65 1.75
N ASP A 108 -27.60 29.76 1.02
CA ASP A 108 -26.67 30.12 -0.04
C ASP A 108 -25.27 30.44 0.53
N ILE A 109 -24.23 30.18 -0.26
CA ILE A 109 -22.85 30.57 0.05
C ILE A 109 -22.61 31.94 -0.60
N GLU A 110 -22.60 33.01 0.19
CA GLU A 110 -22.39 34.37 -0.27
C GLU A 110 -20.96 34.85 0.05
N GLY A 111 -20.31 35.57 -0.89
CA GLY A 111 -19.01 36.21 -0.67
C GLY A 111 -17.80 35.25 -0.55
N ALA A 112 -17.91 34.02 -1.05
CA ALA A 112 -16.80 33.05 -1.04
C ALA A 112 -15.64 33.45 -1.96
N TYR A 113 -14.43 33.01 -1.61
CA TYR A 113 -13.22 33.17 -2.40
C TYR A 113 -12.75 31.82 -2.96
N CYS A 114 -12.14 31.86 -4.14
CA CYS A 114 -11.46 30.70 -4.70
C CYS A 114 -10.21 30.38 -3.87
N LEU A 115 -10.23 29.27 -3.11
CA LEU A 115 -9.08 28.84 -2.31
C LEU A 115 -7.96 28.27 -3.19
N LEU A 116 -8.31 27.49 -4.21
CA LEU A 116 -7.40 26.88 -5.16
C LEU A 116 -8.03 26.91 -6.57
N ASN A 117 -7.26 27.30 -7.57
CA ASN A 117 -7.61 27.17 -8.98
C ASN A 117 -6.73 26.06 -9.60
N LEU A 118 -7.34 24.92 -9.92
CA LEU A 118 -6.65 23.68 -10.28
C LEU A 118 -6.95 23.27 -11.73
N GLY A 119 -6.03 22.52 -12.33
CA GLY A 119 -6.21 21.91 -13.66
C GLY A 119 -6.70 20.46 -13.59
N ASP A 120 -6.40 19.70 -14.64
CA ASP A 120 -6.80 18.30 -14.76
C ASP A 120 -5.88 17.35 -13.97
N SER A 121 -6.34 16.10 -13.80
CA SER A 121 -5.57 15.00 -13.20
C SER A 121 -5.12 15.22 -11.74
N ILE A 122 -5.87 16.01 -10.98
CA ILE A 122 -5.69 16.12 -9.54
C ILE A 122 -6.09 14.79 -8.87
N THR A 123 -5.09 14.06 -8.40
CA THR A 123 -5.28 12.83 -7.63
C THR A 123 -5.55 13.10 -6.15
N THR A 124 -6.07 12.11 -5.44
CA THR A 124 -6.26 12.19 -3.98
C THR A 124 -4.96 12.37 -3.22
N ASP A 125 -3.81 11.93 -3.74
CA ASP A 125 -2.50 12.19 -3.11
C ASP A 125 -2.11 13.67 -3.12
N HIS A 126 -2.63 14.46 -4.07
CA HIS A 126 -2.43 15.91 -4.06
C HIS A 126 -3.32 16.59 -3.00
N ILE A 127 -4.54 16.07 -2.80
CA ILE A 127 -5.52 16.63 -1.87
C ILE A 127 -5.21 16.21 -0.42
N SER A 128 -4.76 14.97 -0.24
CA SER A 128 -4.53 14.30 1.04
C SER A 128 -3.31 13.36 0.93
N PRO A 129 -2.08 13.89 0.99
CA PRO A 129 -0.87 13.09 0.85
C PRO A 129 -0.71 12.08 1.99
N ALA A 130 -0.46 10.81 1.65
CA ALA A 130 -0.28 9.72 2.63
C ALA A 130 1.20 9.40 2.93
N GLY A 131 2.13 10.12 2.30
CA GLY A 131 3.57 9.89 2.36
C GLY A 131 4.29 10.66 3.46
N LYS A 132 5.54 11.01 3.18
CA LYS A 132 6.40 11.76 4.12
C LYS A 132 5.83 13.17 4.37
N ILE A 133 5.86 13.60 5.63
CA ILE A 133 5.57 14.99 6.03
C ILE A 133 6.81 15.85 5.75
N ALA A 134 6.66 16.90 4.94
CA ALA A 134 7.76 17.79 4.59
C ALA A 134 8.10 18.75 5.74
N LYS A 135 9.40 18.95 6.03
CA LYS A 135 9.89 19.77 7.15
C LYS A 135 9.42 21.23 7.15
N ASN A 136 9.06 21.76 5.99
CA ASN A 136 8.60 23.13 5.80
C ASN A 136 7.09 23.22 5.59
N SER A 137 6.33 22.19 5.98
CA SER A 137 4.87 22.17 5.91
C SER A 137 4.24 22.55 7.25
N PRO A 138 2.97 23.01 7.27
CA PRO A 138 2.26 23.30 8.52
C PRO A 138 2.10 22.12 9.49
N ALA A 139 2.28 20.87 9.02
CA ALA A 139 2.13 19.67 9.83
C ALA A 139 3.44 19.20 10.50
N ALA A 140 4.58 19.81 10.15
CA ALA A 140 5.90 19.43 10.68
C ALA A 140 6.27 20.13 12.00
#